data_AF-A0A3D5CXH9-F1
#
_entry.id   AF-A0A3D5CXH9-F1
#
_cell.length_a   1.000
_cell.length_b   1.000
_cell.length_c   1.000
_cell.angle_alpha   90.00
_cell.angle_beta   90.00
_cell.angle_gamma   90.00
#
_symmetry.space_group_name_H-M   'P 1'
#
loop_
_entity.id
_entity.type
_entity.pdbx_description
1 polymer ?
#
loop_
_entity_poly.entity_id
_entity_poly.type
_entity_poly.pdbx_seq_one_letter_code
_entity_poly.pdbx_strand_id
1 'polypeptide(L)' 'MSEESMCKKILLSGQAGFRVHYCETHRTIELEIGAMSLRLDEDALEVMSDALDESVSKLQALHATKGSFQAFMRQLNMPD' A
#
# COMPACT_ATOMS: atom_id res chain seq x y z
N MET A 1 15.60 17.22 30.85
CA MET A 1 14.94 16.37 29.84
C MET A 1 16.04 15.92 28.90
N SER A 2 16.39 14.63 28.94
CA SER A 2 17.53 14.08 28.22
C SER A 2 17.29 14.12 26.71
N GLU A 3 18.29 14.54 25.93
CA GLU A 3 18.28 14.63 24.46
C GLU A 3 18.01 13.28 23.77
N GLU A 4 18.00 12.16 24.51
CA GLU A 4 17.70 10.79 24.06
C GLU A 4 16.25 10.58 23.56
N SER A 5 15.40 11.59 23.57
CA SER A 5 13.99 11.49 23.20
C SER A 5 13.61 12.16 21.87
N MET A 6 14.55 12.84 21.18
CA MET A 6 14.26 13.44 19.87
C MET A 6 14.41 12.39 18.76
N CYS A 7 13.28 11.79 18.36
CA CYS A 7 13.17 11.03 17.12
C CYS A 7 13.52 11.91 15.93
N LYS A 8 14.67 11.68 15.29
CA LYS A 8 14.97 12.30 13.99
C LYS A 8 14.27 11.50 12.90
N LYS A 9 13.23 12.09 12.31
CA LYS A 9 12.39 11.49 11.27
C LYS A 9 12.68 12.11 9.91
N ILE A 10 12.87 11.27 8.90
CA ILE A 10 13.07 11.64 7.50
C ILE A 10 11.83 11.23 6.73
N LEU A 11 11.20 12.16 6.00
CA LEU A 11 10.11 11.82 5.09
C LEU A 11 10.69 11.13 3.85
N LEU A 12 10.34 9.87 3.63
CA LEU A 12 10.76 9.11 2.45
C LEU A 12 9.76 9.27 1.30
N SER A 13 8.46 9.25 1.60
CA SER A 13 7.38 9.38 0.62
C SER A 13 6.13 9.97 1.28
N GLY A 14 5.34 10.75 0.54
CA GLY A 14 4.13 11.36 1.07
C GLY A 14 3.18 11.85 -0.01
N GLN A 15 1.92 11.43 0.10
CA GLN A 15 0.80 11.87 -0.72
C GLN A 15 -0.48 11.92 0.15
N ALA A 16 -1.59 12.43 -0.39
CA ALA A 16 -2.82 12.53 0.39
C ALA A 16 -3.27 11.14 0.89
N GLY A 17 -3.40 10.98 2.21
CA GLY A 17 -3.81 9.72 2.85
C GLY A 17 -2.73 8.65 2.98
N PHE A 18 -1.47 8.92 2.58
CA PHE A 18 -0.36 7.98 2.68
C PHE A 18 0.96 8.68 2.97
N ARG A 19 1.72 8.24 3.98
CA ARG A 19 3.01 8.82 4.30
C ARG A 19 3.97 7.77 4.86
N VAL A 20 5.25 7.89 4.51
CA VAL A 20 6.32 7.02 4.99
C VAL A 20 7.43 7.88 5.57
N HIS A 21 7.75 7.65 6.84
CA HIS A 21 8.92 8.23 7.49
C HIS A 21 9.92 7.16 7.90
N TYR A 22 11.20 7.49 7.83
CA TYR A 22 12.25 6.72 8.49
C TYR A 22 12.70 7.42 9.76
N CYS A 23 12.75 6.69 10.87
CA CYS A 23 13.31 7.19 12.12
C CYS A 23 14.75 6.70 12.27
N GLU A 24 15.73 7.59 12.11
CA GLU A 24 17.15 7.24 12.22
C GLU A 24 17.52 6.77 13.64
N THR A 25 16.88 7.34 14.67
CA THR A 25 17.14 7.02 16.08
C THR A 25 16.80 5.56 16.41
N HIS A 26 15.69 5.07 15.85
CA HIS A 26 15.16 3.74 16.17
C HIS A 26 15.33 2.74 15.03
N ARG A 27 15.84 3.18 13.87
CA ARG A 27 15.95 2.40 12.62
C ARG A 27 14.64 1.68 12.28
N THR A 28 13.57 2.47 12.26
CA THR A 28 12.21 1.97 11.99
C THR A 28 11.55 2.84 10.96
N ILE A 29 10.64 2.23 10.21
CA ILE A 29 9.75 2.90 9.28
C ILE A 29 8.43 3.17 10.00
N GLU A 30 7.91 4.39 9.83
CA GLU A 30 6.56 4.75 10.25
C GLU A 30 5.71 4.99 9.00
N LEU A 31 4.70 4.16 8.81
CA LEU A 31 3.77 4.19 7.71
C LEU A 31 2.43 4.74 8.19
N GLU A 32 1.96 5.84 7.63
CA GLU A 32 0.63 6.39 7.87
C GLU A 32 -0.27 6.10 6.67
N ILE A 33 -1.44 5.51 6.92
CA ILE A 33 -2.48 5.23 5.92
C ILE A 33 -3.82 5.70 6.48
N GLY A 34 -4.37 6.79 5.95
CA GLY A 34 -5.60 7.39 6.46
C GLY A 34 -5.50 7.74 7.95
N ALA A 35 -6.26 7.03 8.79
CA ALA A 35 -6.27 7.20 10.24
C ALA A 35 -5.38 6.17 10.99
N MET A 36 -4.71 5.28 10.24
CA MET A 36 -3.84 4.25 10.80
C MET A 36 -2.38 4.66 10.70
N SER A 37 -1.60 4.27 11.71
CA SER A 37 -0.14 4.40 11.71
C SER A 37 0.46 3.05 12.11
N LEU A 38 1.44 2.58 11.35
CA LEU A 38 2.14 1.33 11.55
C LEU A 38 3.63 1.61 11.72
N ARG A 39 4.28 0.89 12.62
CA ARG A 39 5.73 0.90 12.77
C ARG A 39 6.29 -0.43 12.27
N LEU A 40 7.23 -0.35 11.35
CA LEU A 40 7.85 -1.49 10.69
C LEU A 40 9.37 -1.41 10.88
N ASP A 41 10.04 -2.54 10.81
CA ASP A 41 11.47 -2.56 10.49
C ASP A 41 11.67 -2.36 8.97
N GLU A 42 12.93 -2.22 8.56
CA GLU A 42 13.29 -1.96 7.16
C GLU A 42 12.93 -3.16 6.26
N ASP A 43 13.19 -4.38 6.72
CA ASP A 43 12.88 -5.62 5.98
C ASP A 43 11.37 -5.80 5.75
N ALA A 44 10.54 -5.49 6.74
CA ALA A 44 9.09 -5.57 6.61
C ALA A 44 8.54 -4.55 5.61
N LEU A 45 9.18 -3.40 5.40
CA LEU A 45 8.79 -2.45 4.36
C LEU A 45 8.98 -3.05 2.96
N GLU A 46 10.12 -3.73 2.71
CA GLU A 46 10.38 -4.39 1.43
C GLU A 46 9.37 -5.51 1.17
N VAL A 47 9.17 -6.40 2.14
CA VAL A 47 8.18 -7.49 2.03
C VAL A 47 6.77 -6.94 1.81
N MET A 48 6.42 -5.84 2.48
CA MET A 48 5.11 -5.20 2.29
C MET A 48 4.98 -4.61 0.88
N SER A 49 6.04 -4.01 0.33
CA SER A 49 6.04 -3.49 -1.05
C SER A 49 5.73 -4.60 -2.05
N ASP A 50 6.46 -5.71 -1.97
CA ASP A 50 6.27 -6.86 -2.87
C ASP A 50 4.87 -7.46 -2.74
N ALA A 51 4.38 -7.62 -1.50
CA ALA A 51 3.05 -8.17 -1.23
C ALA A 51 1.93 -7.24 -1.74
N LEU A 52 2.09 -5.92 -1.64
CA LEU A 52 1.13 -4.96 -2.14
C LEU A 52 1.09 -4.95 -3.67
N ASP A 53 2.25 -5.01 -4.34
CA ASP A 53 2.32 -5.09 -5.80
C ASP A 53 1.68 -6.38 -6.33
N GLU A 54 1.96 -7.52 -5.70
CA GLU A 54 1.30 -8.79 -6.03
C GLU A 54 -0.23 -8.71 -5.83
N SER A 55 -0.67 -8.10 -4.73
CA SER A 55 -2.09 -7.92 -4.41
C SER A 55 -2.79 -7.03 -5.43
N VAL A 56 -2.16 -5.93 -5.85
CA VAL A 56 -2.69 -5.03 -6.89
C VAL A 56 -2.81 -5.77 -8.23
N SER A 57 -1.78 -6.52 -8.61
CA SER A 57 -1.78 -7.34 -9.84
C SER A 57 -2.93 -8.36 -9.84
N LYS A 58 -3.11 -9.10 -8.74
CA LYS A 58 -4.22 -10.06 -8.58
C LYS A 58 -5.58 -9.38 -8.64
N LEU A 59 -5.72 -8.21 -8.04
CA LEU A 59 -6.97 -7.44 -8.07
C LEU A 59 -7.31 -6.96 -9.49
N GLN A 60 -6.32 -6.49 -10.24
CA GLN A 60 -6.49 -6.09 -11.63
C GLN A 60 -6.92 -7.29 -12.50
N ALA A 61 -6.28 -8.45 -12.33
CA ALA A 61 -6.66 -9.67 -13.03
C ALA A 61 -8.12 -10.07 -12.72
N LEU A 62 -8.52 -10.02 -11.45
CA LEU A 62 -9.91 -10.30 -11.04
C LEU A 62 -10.91 -9.35 -11.70
N HIS A 63 -10.59 -8.06 -11.77
CA HIS A 63 -11.44 -7.07 -12.45
C HIS A 63 -11.53 -7.33 -13.95
N ALA A 64 -10.43 -7.69 -14.62
CA ALA A 64 -10.43 -8.04 -16.02
C ALA A 64 -11.31 -9.28 -16.31
N THR A 65 -11.25 -10.31 -15.48
CA THR A 65 -12.12 -11.50 -15.61
C THR A 65 -13.60 -11.16 -15.40
N LYS A 66 -13.93 -10.32 -14.41
CA LYS A 66 -15.33 -9.88 -14.20
C LYS A 66 -15.83 -9.04 -15.37
N GLY A 67 -15.00 -8.15 -15.89
CA GLY A 67 -15.32 -7.32 -17.06
C GLY A 67 -15.55 -8.14 -18.32
N SER A 68 -14.69 -9.12 -18.59
CA SER A 68 -14.84 -10.02 -19.75
C SER A 68 -16.08 -10.90 -19.64
N PHE A 69 -16.39 -11.41 -18.44
CA PHE A 69 -17.59 -12.19 -18.18
C PHE A 69 -18.88 -11.36 -18.37
N GLN A 70 -18.92 -10.12 -17.87
CA GLN A 70 -20.05 -9.22 -18.09
C GLN A 70 -20.22 -8.83 -19.56
N ALA A 71 -19.13 -8.65 -20.30
CA ALA A 71 -19.17 -8.37 -21.73
C ALA A 71 -19.73 -9.56 -22.52
N PHE A 72 -19.29 -10.78 -22.19
CA PHE A 72 -19.79 -12.01 -22.78
C PHE A 72 -21.29 -12.24 -22.49
N MET A 73 -21.72 -12.06 -21.24
CA MET A 73 -23.13 -12.18 -20.86
C MET A 73 -24.02 -11.13 -21.54
N ARG A 74 -23.51 -9.92 -21.81
CA ARG A 74 -24.23 -8.90 -22.59
C ARG A 74 -24.43 -9.31 -24.05
N GLN A 75 -23.44 -9.96 -24.66
CA GLN A 75 -23.56 -10.47 -26.03
C GLN A 75 -24.60 -11.60 -26.12
N LEU A 76 -24.70 -12.45 -25.11
CA LEU A 76 -25.70 -13.53 -25.07
C LEU A 76 -27.14 -13.05 -24.84
N ASN A 77 -27.34 -11.86 -24.26
CA ASN A 77 -28.65 -11.31 -23.92
C ASN A 77 -29.17 -10.27 -24.95
N MET A 78 -28.54 -10.12 -26.11
CA MET A 78 -29.10 -9.34 -27.21
C MET A 78 -30.04 -10.23 -28.03
N PRO A 79 -31.36 -10.00 -28.04
CA PRO A 79 -32.23 -10.62 -29.03
C PRO A 79 -31.99 -9.97 -30.39
N ASP A 80 -32.00 -10.79 -31.45
CA ASP A 80 -31.83 -10.39 -32.86
C ASP A 80 -32.71 -9.20 -33.28
#